data_AF-A0A3B0UR13-F1
#
_entry.id   AF-A0A3B0UR13-F1
#
_cell.length_a   1.000
_cell.length_b   1.000
_cell.length_c   1.000
_cell.angle_alpha   90.00
_cell.angle_beta   90.00
_cell.angle_gamma   90.00
#
_symmetry.space_group_name_H-M   'P 1'
#
loop_
_entity.id
_entity.type
_entity.pdbx_description
1 polymer ?
#
loop_
_entity_poly.entity_id
_entity_poly.type
_entity_poly.pdbx_seq_one_letter_code
_entity_poly.pdbx_strand_id
1 'polypeptide(L)'
;VHRDAQINAKDLLSRLHQTPALLEMGVNPLLLTMIATIHHYRGRLPDQRVALYHEICDVFLGKRQQARGIKFELTPSQKKRVLQTLAYEMMRRELRTISQADAADIIDPALQRVHPQTASNGFLKMIADSSGLLIEHVAGVYRFAHLTFQEYLTAVHIKDQQLEQVLLDQVEESWWHETILLYSAQVDATNIIRACVMRETASIPALTLAVECLDEALEVEDAFRKIPLELVNSIEDDNPEISRIGAEVLLQLRLRNLVRLDETTYTDNSLVTQAEYQLFLNEIRSKGEYRQPDHWSDLQFESGNGQEPITGVRPSDAQAFCNWLTKRETGSWQYRLPTAKEQTRPPLNRPSNENNSVAGHWFLNGNTPQLANSKNLTNDVALIQALQHQIENRLLNDRLIMPQFGEDADATRLRTIILQRAKDRAYTLLDLERRLPLSKDILADISGFYGRIQDRNAEGFATDMEHALIAANAYVR
;
A
#
# COMPACT_ATOMS: atom_id res chain seq x y z
N VAL A 1 27.37 -22.65 23.15
CA VAL A 1 26.92 -23.12 21.80
C VAL A 1 25.40 -23.02 21.63
N HIS A 2 24.57 -23.89 22.26
CA HIS A 2 23.11 -23.82 22.06
C HIS A 2 22.44 -22.52 22.56
N ARG A 3 22.92 -21.99 23.70
CA ARG A 3 22.43 -20.73 24.27
C ARG A 3 22.81 -19.53 23.38
N ASP A 4 24.03 -19.52 22.85
CA ASP A 4 24.52 -18.46 21.96
C ASP A 4 23.80 -18.49 20.61
N ALA A 5 23.52 -19.68 20.08
CA ALA A 5 22.71 -19.85 18.87
C ALA A 5 21.28 -19.32 19.05
N GLN A 6 20.65 -19.55 20.22
CA GLN A 6 19.32 -19.01 20.53
C GLN A 6 19.32 -17.49 20.70
N ILE A 7 20.37 -16.92 21.30
CA ILE A 7 20.53 -15.46 21.44
C ILE A 7 20.69 -14.81 20.06
N ASN A 8 21.59 -15.35 19.23
CA ASN A 8 21.82 -14.84 17.88
C ASN A 8 20.59 -14.98 16.98
N ALA A 9 19.84 -16.09 17.10
CA ALA A 9 18.59 -16.27 16.37
C ALA A 9 17.51 -15.25 16.80
N LYS A 10 17.40 -14.97 18.10
CA LYS A 10 16.47 -13.94 18.61
C LYS A 10 16.87 -12.54 18.17
N ASP A 11 18.17 -12.21 18.20
CA ASP A 11 18.68 -10.93 17.70
C ASP A 11 18.41 -10.76 16.20
N LEU A 12 18.72 -11.78 15.40
CA LEU A 12 18.43 -11.79 13.96
C LEU A 12 16.93 -11.61 13.69
N LEU A 13 16.07 -12.37 14.36
CA LEU A 13 14.61 -12.24 14.21
C LEU A 13 14.13 -10.86 14.64
N SER A 14 14.65 -10.30 15.74
CA SER A 14 14.30 -8.94 16.17
C SER A 14 14.65 -7.90 15.10
N ARG A 15 15.84 -8.01 14.49
CA ARG A 15 16.29 -7.10 13.43
C ARG A 15 15.48 -7.26 12.15
N LEU A 16 15.21 -8.49 11.73
CA LEU A 16 14.34 -8.76 10.58
C LEU A 16 12.97 -8.11 10.82
N HIS A 17 12.33 -8.33 11.97
CA HIS A 17 11.03 -7.71 12.27
C HIS A 17 11.06 -6.17 12.32
N GLN A 18 12.20 -5.57 12.64
CA GLN A 18 12.37 -4.11 12.69
C GLN A 18 12.65 -3.50 11.32
N THR A 19 13.03 -4.28 10.31
CA THR A 19 13.33 -3.80 8.97
C THR A 19 12.49 -4.55 7.93
N PRO A 20 11.29 -4.03 7.58
CA PRO A 20 10.37 -4.68 6.64
C PRO A 20 11.02 -5.15 5.34
N ALA A 21 11.90 -4.33 4.76
CA ALA A 21 12.66 -4.68 3.57
C ALA A 21 13.54 -5.94 3.73
N LEU A 22 14.06 -6.22 4.93
CA LEU A 22 14.84 -7.43 5.21
C LEU A 22 13.94 -8.67 5.40
N LEU A 23 12.72 -8.48 5.90
CA LEU A 23 11.72 -9.55 5.97
C LEU A 23 11.29 -10.03 4.59
N GLU A 24 11.08 -9.11 3.65
CA GLU A 24 10.76 -9.45 2.27
C GLU A 24 11.85 -10.27 1.60
N MET A 25 13.12 -9.97 1.92
CA MET A 25 14.25 -10.77 1.45
C MET A 25 14.29 -12.16 2.09
N GLY A 26 13.93 -12.30 3.37
CA GLY A 26 13.96 -13.56 4.12
C GLY A 26 13.01 -14.67 3.63
N VAL A 27 12.13 -14.32 2.69
CA VAL A 27 11.21 -15.20 1.98
C VAL A 27 11.93 -16.21 1.10
N ASN A 28 12.97 -15.76 0.40
CA ASN A 28 13.77 -16.64 -0.42
C ASN A 28 14.73 -17.36 0.55
N PRO A 29 14.64 -18.69 0.70
CA PRO A 29 15.50 -19.43 1.64
C PRO A 29 16.99 -19.15 1.41
N LEU A 30 17.38 -18.86 0.17
CA LEU A 30 18.74 -18.46 -0.16
C LEU A 30 19.10 -17.09 0.40
N LEU A 31 18.24 -16.08 0.24
CA LEU A 31 18.47 -14.74 0.79
C LEU A 31 18.45 -14.76 2.32
N LEU A 32 17.53 -15.51 2.94
CA LEU A 32 17.55 -15.70 4.40
C LEU A 32 18.86 -16.35 4.86
N THR A 33 19.32 -17.36 4.12
CA THR A 33 20.63 -18.00 4.39
C THR A 33 21.76 -17.00 4.23
N MET A 34 21.72 -16.12 3.21
CA MET A 34 22.71 -15.06 3.00
C MET A 34 22.68 -14.05 4.14
N ILE A 35 21.51 -13.57 4.57
CA ILE A 35 21.35 -12.63 5.69
C ILE A 35 21.83 -13.26 6.99
N ALA A 36 21.40 -14.49 7.30
CA ALA A 36 21.84 -15.22 8.48
C ALA A 36 23.37 -15.47 8.46
N THR A 37 23.92 -15.74 7.28
CA THR A 37 25.37 -15.85 7.08
C THR A 37 26.07 -14.53 7.42
N ILE A 38 25.61 -13.40 6.87
CA ILE A 38 26.19 -12.08 7.17
C ILE A 38 26.11 -11.76 8.65
N HIS A 39 24.95 -11.93 9.27
CA HIS A 39 24.76 -11.72 10.71
C HIS A 39 25.72 -12.58 11.53
N HIS A 40 25.87 -13.85 11.18
CA HIS A 40 26.81 -14.75 11.86
C HIS A 40 28.27 -14.31 11.72
N TYR A 41 28.69 -13.83 10.54
CA TYR A 41 30.07 -13.41 10.28
C TYR A 41 30.40 -12.02 10.85
N ARG A 42 29.46 -11.09 10.86
CA ARG A 42 29.68 -9.68 11.23
C ARG A 42 29.17 -9.30 12.61
N GLY A 43 28.31 -10.14 13.22
CA GLY A 43 27.65 -9.86 14.50
C GLY A 43 26.60 -8.74 14.44
N ARG A 44 26.34 -8.18 13.26
CA ARG A 44 25.34 -7.14 12.99
C ARG A 44 24.85 -7.24 11.55
N LEU A 45 23.67 -6.67 11.30
CA LEU A 45 23.18 -6.39 9.94
C LEU A 45 23.28 -4.89 9.67
N PRO A 46 23.61 -4.46 8.45
CA PRO A 46 23.51 -3.06 8.05
C PRO A 46 22.07 -2.56 8.14
N ASP A 47 21.92 -1.28 8.50
CA ASP A 47 20.60 -0.65 8.62
C ASP A 47 20.00 -0.27 7.25
N GLN A 48 20.86 -0.09 6.23
CA GLN A 48 20.47 0.21 4.86
C GLN A 48 20.54 -1.03 3.97
N ARG A 49 19.52 -1.21 3.13
CA ARG A 49 19.42 -2.34 2.17
C ARG A 49 20.62 -2.39 1.23
N VAL A 50 21.03 -1.24 0.69
CA VAL A 50 22.14 -1.16 -0.25
C VAL A 50 23.47 -1.63 0.37
N ALA A 51 23.68 -1.33 1.65
CA ALA A 51 24.84 -1.79 2.40
C ALA A 51 24.79 -3.30 2.66
N LEU A 52 23.60 -3.86 2.94
CA LEU A 52 23.43 -5.30 3.04
C LEU A 52 23.76 -6.01 1.72
N TYR A 53 23.26 -5.52 0.59
CA TYR A 53 23.58 -6.11 -0.72
C TYR A 53 25.07 -6.04 -1.03
N HIS A 54 25.72 -4.91 -0.69
CA HIS A 54 27.16 -4.77 -0.79
C HIS A 54 27.89 -5.85 0.02
N GLU A 55 27.53 -6.02 1.29
CA GLU A 55 28.15 -7.02 2.17
C GLU A 55 27.90 -8.47 1.70
N ILE A 56 26.69 -8.78 1.23
CA ILE A 56 26.37 -10.09 0.66
C ILE A 56 27.24 -10.36 -0.56
N CYS A 57 27.33 -9.42 -1.51
CA CYS A 57 28.18 -9.58 -2.69
C CYS A 57 29.64 -9.79 -2.31
N ASP A 58 30.19 -8.99 -1.40
CA ASP A 58 31.59 -9.10 -0.99
C ASP A 58 31.90 -10.44 -0.31
N VAL A 59 31.05 -10.88 0.63
CA VAL A 59 31.25 -12.13 1.35
C VAL A 59 31.09 -13.33 0.42
N PHE A 60 30.04 -13.38 -0.40
CA PHE A 60 29.76 -14.55 -1.25
C PHE A 60 30.68 -14.64 -2.46
N LEU A 61 31.21 -13.53 -2.99
CA LEU A 61 32.27 -13.55 -4.01
C LEU A 61 33.66 -13.89 -3.42
N GLY A 62 33.84 -13.63 -2.11
CA GLY A 62 35.02 -14.04 -1.34
C GLY A 62 35.03 -15.48 -0.88
N LYS A 63 33.88 -16.18 -0.87
CA LYS A 63 33.82 -17.61 -0.54
C LYS A 63 34.64 -18.41 -1.55
N ARG A 64 35.69 -19.06 -1.06
CA ARG A 64 36.50 -20.00 -1.83
C ARG A 64 35.90 -21.39 -1.65
N GLN A 65 35.30 -21.96 -2.69
CA GLN A 65 35.12 -23.41 -2.70
C GLN A 65 36.46 -24.05 -3.04
N GLN A 66 36.89 -24.99 -2.19
CA GLN A 66 38.02 -25.90 -2.43
C GLN A 66 37.66 -26.95 -3.51
N ALA A 67 36.95 -26.53 -4.55
CA ALA A 67 36.60 -27.38 -5.68
C ALA A 67 37.86 -27.52 -6.56
N ARG A 68 38.61 -28.59 -6.28
CA ARG A 68 39.46 -29.36 -7.19
C ARG A 68 40.09 -28.58 -8.37
N GLY A 69 41.32 -28.10 -8.15
CA GLY A 69 42.31 -27.96 -9.22
C GLY A 69 42.35 -26.67 -10.03
N ILE A 70 41.44 -25.71 -9.79
CA ILE A 70 41.39 -24.45 -10.52
C ILE A 70 42.24 -23.39 -9.79
N LYS A 71 43.50 -23.20 -10.21
CA LYS A 71 44.43 -22.16 -9.73
C LYS A 71 44.14 -20.80 -10.36
N PHE A 72 42.98 -20.19 -10.06
CA PHE A 72 42.68 -18.83 -10.54
C PHE A 72 42.15 -17.99 -9.40
N GLU A 73 42.99 -17.10 -8.85
CA GLU A 73 42.59 -16.22 -7.74
C GLU A 73 42.20 -14.83 -8.27
N LEU A 74 41.05 -14.76 -8.93
CA LEU A 74 40.34 -13.48 -9.08
C LEU A 74 39.93 -12.99 -7.69
N THR A 75 40.24 -11.73 -7.37
CA THR A 75 39.80 -11.10 -6.12
C THR A 75 38.27 -10.92 -6.14
N PRO A 76 37.60 -10.79 -4.97
CA PRO A 76 36.17 -10.54 -4.90
C PRO A 76 35.74 -9.32 -5.73
N SER A 77 36.54 -8.26 -5.70
CA SER A 77 36.32 -7.03 -6.47
C SER A 77 36.41 -7.25 -7.98
N GLN A 78 37.36 -8.08 -8.45
CA GLN A 78 37.45 -8.43 -9.87
C GLN A 78 36.23 -9.26 -10.32
N LYS A 79 35.80 -10.24 -9.52
CA LYS A 79 34.57 -11.01 -9.81
C LYS A 79 33.35 -10.09 -9.85
N LYS A 80 33.22 -9.17 -8.89
CA LYS A 80 32.13 -8.17 -8.83
C LYS A 80 32.11 -7.32 -10.08
N ARG A 81 33.27 -6.81 -10.53
CA ARG A 81 33.39 -6.01 -11.77
C ARG A 81 32.85 -6.74 -12.99
N VAL A 82 33.15 -8.02 -13.14
CA VAL A 82 32.66 -8.83 -14.27
C VAL A 82 31.15 -9.06 -14.18
N LEU A 83 30.63 -9.36 -12.98
CA LEU A 83 29.19 -9.57 -12.77
C LEU A 83 28.36 -8.30 -12.91
N GLN A 84 28.91 -7.13 -12.58
CA GLN A 84 28.30 -5.82 -12.85
C GLN A 84 27.98 -5.65 -14.34
N THR A 85 28.92 -5.98 -15.22
CA THR A 85 28.70 -5.91 -16.68
C THR A 85 27.59 -6.86 -17.14
N LEU A 86 27.58 -8.09 -16.62
CA LEU A 86 26.53 -9.06 -16.93
C LEU A 86 25.16 -8.58 -16.47
N ALA A 87 25.06 -8.11 -15.22
CA ALA A 87 23.83 -7.61 -14.64
C ALA A 87 23.25 -6.44 -15.42
N TYR A 88 24.10 -5.46 -15.75
CA TYR A 88 23.71 -4.28 -16.51
C TYR A 88 23.16 -4.63 -17.91
N GLU A 89 23.85 -5.50 -18.65
CA GLU A 89 23.37 -5.94 -19.97
C GLU A 89 22.08 -6.76 -19.89
N MET A 90 21.90 -7.57 -18.84
CA MET A 90 20.63 -8.27 -18.61
C MET A 90 19.50 -7.29 -18.28
N MET A 91 19.73 -6.26 -17.45
CA MET A 91 18.72 -5.23 -17.16
C MET A 91 18.33 -4.44 -18.41
N ARG A 92 19.30 -4.02 -19.23
CA ARG A 92 19.05 -3.31 -20.51
C ARG A 92 18.23 -4.08 -21.51
N ARG A 93 18.31 -5.41 -21.48
CA ARG A 93 17.57 -6.31 -22.38
C ARG A 93 16.31 -6.88 -21.72
N GLU A 94 15.98 -6.42 -20.51
CA GLU A 94 14.85 -6.91 -19.69
C GLU A 94 14.88 -8.43 -19.46
N LEU A 95 16.07 -8.99 -19.34
CA LEU A 95 16.30 -10.42 -19.18
C LEU A 95 16.42 -10.81 -17.70
N ARG A 96 15.66 -11.83 -17.31
CA ARG A 96 15.83 -12.53 -16.02
C ARG A 96 16.72 -13.77 -16.13
N THR A 97 16.89 -14.29 -17.34
CA THR A 97 17.70 -15.48 -17.66
C THR A 97 18.49 -15.22 -18.93
N ILE A 98 19.67 -15.82 -19.05
CA ILE A 98 20.56 -15.65 -20.21
C ILE A 98 21.23 -16.96 -20.58
N SER A 99 21.45 -17.19 -21.88
CA SER A 99 22.19 -18.36 -22.34
C SER A 99 23.66 -18.27 -21.94
N GLN A 100 24.32 -19.42 -21.78
CA GLN A 100 25.74 -19.47 -21.47
C GLN A 100 26.59 -18.74 -22.52
N ALA A 101 26.24 -18.89 -23.81
CA ALA A 101 26.96 -18.25 -24.91
C ALA A 101 26.85 -16.73 -24.82
N ASP A 102 25.63 -16.19 -24.70
CA ASP A 102 25.42 -14.74 -24.61
C ASP A 102 26.05 -14.16 -23.35
N ALA A 103 25.95 -14.88 -22.22
CA ALA A 103 26.57 -14.46 -20.98
C ALA A 103 28.10 -14.42 -21.11
N ALA A 104 28.70 -15.42 -21.77
CA ALA A 104 30.13 -15.49 -22.02
C ALA A 104 30.59 -14.31 -22.89
N ASP A 105 29.86 -14.01 -23.97
CA ASP A 105 30.17 -12.89 -24.86
C ASP A 105 30.10 -11.53 -24.15
N ILE A 106 29.13 -11.35 -23.24
CA ILE A 106 29.00 -10.12 -22.44
C ILE A 106 30.17 -9.95 -21.47
N ILE A 107 30.58 -11.02 -20.78
CA ILE A 107 31.60 -10.92 -19.73
C ILE A 107 33.02 -10.94 -20.27
N ASP A 108 33.26 -11.52 -21.46
CA ASP A 108 34.60 -11.73 -21.99
C ASP A 108 35.44 -10.43 -22.04
N PRO A 109 34.92 -9.28 -22.54
CA PRO A 109 35.69 -8.04 -22.54
C PRO A 109 36.06 -7.55 -21.13
N ALA A 110 35.19 -7.73 -20.14
CA ALA A 110 35.47 -7.34 -18.76
C ALA A 110 36.49 -8.30 -18.13
N LEU A 111 36.34 -9.59 -18.39
CA LEU A 111 37.19 -10.66 -17.88
C LEU A 111 38.61 -10.55 -18.44
N GLN A 112 38.76 -10.25 -19.72
CA GLN A 112 40.07 -10.02 -20.36
C GLN A 112 40.85 -8.87 -19.73
N ARG A 113 40.16 -7.83 -19.24
CA ARG A 113 40.82 -6.69 -18.57
C ARG A 113 41.27 -7.00 -17.15
N VAL A 114 40.53 -7.85 -16.42
CA VAL A 114 40.85 -8.17 -15.02
C VAL A 114 41.74 -9.42 -14.88
N HIS A 115 41.61 -10.39 -15.79
CA HIS A 115 42.37 -11.63 -15.79
C HIS A 115 42.31 -12.35 -17.16
N PRO A 116 43.20 -12.00 -18.12
CA PRO A 116 43.15 -12.50 -19.51
C PRO A 116 43.17 -14.03 -19.69
N GLN A 117 43.72 -14.75 -18.71
CA GLN A 117 43.90 -16.21 -18.79
C GLN A 117 42.63 -16.99 -18.41
N THR A 118 41.59 -16.33 -17.92
CA THR A 118 40.35 -17.00 -17.49
C THR A 118 39.37 -17.08 -18.65
N ALA A 119 38.94 -18.30 -18.99
CA ALA A 119 37.87 -18.49 -19.96
C ALA A 119 36.51 -18.12 -19.36
N SER A 120 35.70 -17.35 -20.11
CA SER A 120 34.38 -16.86 -19.69
C SER A 120 33.43 -17.95 -19.21
N ASN A 121 33.35 -19.08 -19.93
CA ASN A 121 32.57 -20.25 -19.51
C ASN A 121 33.05 -20.84 -18.17
N GLY A 122 34.36 -20.89 -17.96
CA GLY A 122 34.95 -21.34 -16.70
C GLY A 122 34.63 -20.39 -15.54
N PHE A 123 34.62 -19.08 -15.81
CA PHE A 123 34.22 -18.07 -14.84
C PHE A 123 32.74 -18.22 -14.44
N LEU A 124 31.83 -18.32 -15.41
CA LEU A 124 30.39 -18.49 -15.15
C LEU A 124 30.13 -19.72 -14.29
N LYS A 125 30.75 -20.86 -14.64
CA LYS A 125 30.59 -22.10 -13.89
C LYS A 125 31.18 -21.98 -12.47
N MET A 126 32.36 -21.37 -12.33
CA MET A 126 32.98 -21.11 -11.04
C MET A 126 32.06 -20.26 -10.14
N ILE A 127 31.52 -19.14 -10.64
CA ILE A 127 30.63 -18.27 -9.86
C ILE A 127 29.34 -19.02 -9.48
N ALA A 128 28.75 -19.76 -10.42
CA ALA A 128 27.54 -20.52 -10.17
C ALA A 128 27.72 -21.60 -9.11
N ASP A 129 28.85 -22.30 -9.14
CA ASP A 129 29.14 -23.38 -8.19
C ASP A 129 29.56 -22.82 -6.82
N SER A 130 30.28 -21.69 -6.75
CA SER A 130 30.93 -21.21 -5.52
C SER A 130 30.21 -20.08 -4.76
N SER A 131 29.57 -19.14 -5.48
CA SER A 131 29.05 -17.90 -4.88
C SER A 131 27.57 -17.96 -4.52
N GLY A 132 26.78 -18.77 -5.23
CA GLY A 132 25.31 -18.76 -5.10
C GLY A 132 24.64 -17.44 -5.50
N LEU A 133 25.36 -16.45 -6.03
CA LEU A 133 24.79 -15.18 -6.52
C LEU A 133 24.28 -15.31 -7.96
N LEU A 134 25.00 -16.08 -8.77
CA LEU A 134 24.56 -16.56 -10.07
C LEU A 134 24.24 -18.05 -9.92
N ILE A 135 23.22 -18.55 -10.61
CA ILE A 135 22.86 -19.96 -10.62
C ILE A 135 22.58 -20.42 -12.05
N GLU A 136 22.94 -21.67 -12.34
CA GLU A 136 22.52 -22.37 -13.55
C GLU A 136 21.12 -22.92 -13.29
N HIS A 137 20.09 -22.26 -13.83
CA HIS A 137 18.70 -22.60 -13.58
C HIS A 137 18.28 -23.88 -14.29
N VAL A 138 18.70 -23.99 -15.56
CA VAL A 138 18.65 -25.20 -16.39
C VAL A 138 19.97 -25.27 -17.15
N ALA A 139 20.30 -26.44 -17.70
CA ALA A 139 21.59 -26.65 -18.37
C ALA A 139 21.89 -25.57 -19.41
N GLY A 140 23.00 -24.85 -19.23
CA GLY A 140 23.44 -23.77 -20.12
C GLY A 140 22.62 -22.48 -20.06
N VAL A 141 21.75 -22.30 -19.05
CA VAL A 141 20.98 -21.06 -18.83
C VAL A 141 21.21 -20.55 -17.41
N TYR A 142 21.71 -19.32 -17.33
CA TYR A 142 22.07 -18.66 -16.08
C TYR A 142 21.05 -17.61 -15.69
N ARG A 143 20.92 -17.38 -14.38
CA ARG A 143 20.22 -16.24 -13.80
C ARG A 143 20.87 -15.81 -12.50
N PHE A 144 20.67 -14.56 -12.10
CA PHE A 144 20.94 -14.18 -10.71
C PHE A 144 19.98 -14.92 -9.79
N ALA A 145 20.46 -15.29 -8.61
CA ALA A 145 19.69 -16.09 -7.68
C ALA A 145 18.47 -15.33 -7.13
N HIS A 146 18.53 -14.00 -7.17
CA HIS A 146 17.41 -13.08 -7.00
C HIS A 146 17.56 -11.87 -7.93
N LEU A 147 16.44 -11.31 -8.40
CA LEU A 147 16.45 -10.14 -9.29
C LEU A 147 17.13 -8.94 -8.64
N THR A 148 16.96 -8.74 -7.33
CA THR A 148 17.59 -7.62 -6.61
C THR A 148 19.12 -7.66 -6.60
N PHE A 149 19.77 -8.80 -6.80
CA PHE A 149 21.22 -8.82 -7.04
C PHE A 149 21.59 -8.31 -8.43
N GLN A 150 20.77 -8.61 -9.43
CA GLN A 150 20.92 -8.06 -10.78
C GLN A 150 20.72 -6.54 -10.75
N GLU A 151 19.68 -6.06 -10.06
CA GLU A 151 19.37 -4.63 -9.89
C GLU A 151 20.49 -3.91 -9.11
N TYR A 152 20.94 -4.48 -7.99
CA TYR A 152 22.05 -3.92 -7.20
C TYR A 152 23.35 -3.83 -8.02
N LEU A 153 23.77 -4.92 -8.67
CA LEU A 153 24.99 -4.93 -9.46
C LEU A 153 24.91 -3.96 -10.65
N THR A 154 23.72 -3.77 -11.21
CA THR A 154 23.43 -2.77 -12.25
C THR A 154 23.56 -1.35 -11.70
N ALA A 155 22.97 -1.05 -10.54
CA ALA A 155 23.10 0.25 -9.88
C ALA A 155 24.57 0.61 -9.61
N VAL A 156 25.37 -0.35 -9.12
CA VAL A 156 26.80 -0.13 -8.92
C VAL A 156 27.54 0.03 -10.25
N HIS A 157 27.17 -0.72 -11.30
CA HIS A 157 27.77 -0.55 -12.63
C HIS A 157 27.54 0.86 -13.17
N ILE A 158 26.31 1.36 -13.09
CA ILE A 158 25.92 2.68 -13.58
C ILE A 158 26.66 3.77 -12.81
N LYS A 159 26.75 3.66 -11.49
CA LYS A 159 27.55 4.56 -10.65
C LYS A 159 29.03 4.56 -11.05
N ASP A 160 29.64 3.38 -11.12
CA ASP A 160 31.07 3.23 -11.38
C ASP A 160 31.46 3.67 -12.80
N GLN A 161 30.55 3.58 -13.78
CA GLN A 161 30.76 3.98 -15.16
C GLN A 161 30.18 5.37 -15.50
N GLN A 162 29.59 6.06 -14.52
CA GLN A 162 28.96 7.38 -14.69
C GLN A 162 27.87 7.40 -15.78
N LEU A 163 27.03 6.37 -15.83
CA LEU A 163 25.98 6.17 -16.84
C LEU A 163 24.59 6.62 -16.35
N GLU A 164 24.52 7.63 -15.46
CA GLU A 164 23.28 8.06 -14.80
C GLU A 164 22.12 8.33 -15.76
N GLN A 165 22.43 8.87 -16.95
CA GLN A 165 21.43 9.16 -17.99
C GLN A 165 20.53 7.96 -18.32
N VAL A 166 21.07 6.74 -18.26
CA VAL A 166 20.30 5.50 -18.49
C VAL A 166 19.15 5.39 -17.50
N LEU A 167 19.33 5.80 -16.24
CA LEU A 167 18.28 5.76 -15.22
C LEU A 167 17.30 6.94 -15.38
N LEU A 168 17.80 8.12 -15.74
CA LEU A 168 16.96 9.31 -15.97
C LEU A 168 15.93 9.08 -17.08
N ASP A 169 16.31 8.32 -18.11
CA ASP A 169 15.42 7.96 -19.22
C ASP A 169 14.37 6.92 -18.81
N GLN A 170 14.59 6.19 -17.71
CA GLN A 170 13.80 5.03 -17.29
C GLN A 170 12.98 5.25 -16.00
N VAL A 171 12.86 6.49 -15.50
CA VAL A 171 12.14 6.81 -14.26
C VAL A 171 10.64 6.47 -14.27
N GLU A 172 10.05 6.25 -15.44
CA GLU A 172 8.66 5.82 -15.60
C GLU A 172 8.50 4.29 -15.69
N GLU A 173 9.60 3.57 -15.91
CA GLU A 173 9.58 2.15 -16.18
C GLU A 173 9.72 1.34 -14.89
N SER A 174 8.67 0.58 -14.55
CA SER A 174 8.62 -0.24 -13.33
C SER A 174 9.77 -1.25 -13.21
N TRP A 175 10.33 -1.70 -14.34
CA TRP A 175 11.47 -2.62 -14.40
C TRP A 175 12.77 -2.03 -13.80
N TRP A 176 12.95 -0.71 -13.90
CA TRP A 176 14.15 -0.03 -13.41
C TRP A 176 14.00 0.53 -12.00
N HIS A 177 12.78 0.52 -11.45
CA HIS A 177 12.42 1.16 -10.19
C HIS A 177 13.39 0.82 -9.05
N GLU A 178 13.57 -0.46 -8.74
CA GLU A 178 14.45 -0.90 -7.65
C GLU A 178 15.92 -0.59 -7.94
N THR A 179 16.35 -0.65 -9.20
CA THR A 179 17.72 -0.23 -9.60
C THR A 179 17.94 1.25 -9.32
N ILE A 180 16.93 2.09 -9.58
CA ILE A 180 16.99 3.53 -9.31
C ILE A 180 17.08 3.79 -7.81
N LEU A 181 16.27 3.12 -6.98
CA LEU A 181 16.35 3.25 -5.52
C LEU A 181 17.73 2.84 -4.98
N LEU A 182 18.24 1.69 -5.42
CA LEU A 182 19.56 1.20 -5.03
C LEU A 182 20.69 2.11 -5.52
N TYR A 183 20.52 2.78 -6.65
CA TYR A 183 21.46 3.77 -7.17
C TYR A 183 21.41 5.06 -6.32
N SER A 184 20.22 5.62 -6.09
CA SER A 184 19.99 6.83 -5.28
C SER A 184 20.54 6.70 -3.85
N ALA A 185 20.49 5.51 -3.26
CA ALA A 185 21.07 5.25 -1.94
C ALA A 185 22.62 5.32 -1.90
N GLN A 186 23.28 5.51 -3.04
CA GLN A 186 24.74 5.49 -3.17
C GLN A 186 25.35 6.78 -3.72
N VAL A 187 24.53 7.72 -4.17
CA VAL A 187 24.96 8.96 -4.85
C VAL A 187 24.10 10.15 -4.38
N ASP A 188 24.38 11.34 -4.90
CA ASP A 188 23.44 12.46 -4.83
C ASP A 188 22.24 12.16 -5.75
N ALA A 189 21.05 12.02 -5.16
CA ALA A 189 19.84 11.63 -5.87
C ALA A 189 19.12 12.81 -6.55
N THR A 190 19.68 14.02 -6.51
CA THR A 190 19.05 15.24 -7.04
C THR A 190 18.60 15.10 -8.49
N ASN A 191 19.46 14.58 -9.37
CA ASN A 191 19.13 14.46 -10.80
C ASN A 191 17.99 13.47 -11.04
N ILE A 192 17.96 12.36 -10.30
CA ILE A 192 16.89 11.38 -10.36
C ILE A 192 15.56 12.01 -9.91
N ILE A 193 15.54 12.65 -8.73
CA ILE A 193 14.34 13.31 -8.21
C ILE A 193 13.86 14.39 -9.18
N ARG A 194 14.78 15.19 -9.72
CA ARG A 194 14.48 16.20 -10.74
C ARG A 194 13.82 15.57 -11.97
N ALA A 195 14.35 14.46 -12.49
CA ALA A 195 13.76 13.77 -13.63
C ALA A 195 12.37 13.20 -13.35
N CYS A 196 12.09 12.81 -12.10
CA CYS A 196 10.77 12.35 -11.69
C CYS A 196 9.73 13.49 -11.62
N VAL A 197 10.11 14.67 -11.09
CA VAL A 197 9.14 15.74 -10.76
C VAL A 197 9.03 16.85 -11.80
N MET A 198 10.06 17.07 -12.62
CA MET A 198 10.10 18.21 -13.58
C MET A 198 9.61 17.85 -14.99
N ARG A 199 9.11 16.62 -15.21
CA ARG A 199 8.49 16.24 -16.48
C ARG A 199 7.12 16.91 -16.60
N GLU A 200 6.83 17.48 -17.77
CA GLU A 200 5.52 18.13 -18.04
C GLU A 200 4.34 17.18 -17.79
N THR A 201 4.54 15.89 -18.00
CA THR A 201 3.56 14.82 -17.79
C THR A 201 4.06 13.81 -16.76
N ALA A 202 4.58 14.28 -15.62
CA ALA A 202 5.03 13.39 -14.54
C ALA A 202 3.91 12.42 -14.12
N SER A 203 4.16 11.12 -14.27
CA SER A 203 3.21 10.07 -13.92
C SER A 203 3.22 9.79 -12.41
N ILE A 204 2.12 9.26 -11.86
CA ILE A 204 2.06 8.87 -10.44
C ILE A 204 3.20 7.90 -10.07
N PRO A 205 3.58 6.91 -10.89
CA PRO A 205 4.76 6.08 -10.63
C PRO A 205 6.07 6.88 -10.49
N ALA A 206 6.33 7.84 -11.37
CA ALA A 206 7.54 8.67 -11.30
C ALA A 206 7.53 9.56 -10.05
N LEU A 207 6.39 10.18 -9.73
CA LEU A 207 6.21 11.00 -8.53
C LEU A 207 6.38 10.17 -7.24
N THR A 208 5.86 8.94 -7.22
CA THR A 208 6.06 7.97 -6.14
C THR A 208 7.53 7.62 -5.98
N LEU A 209 8.21 7.32 -7.10
CA LEU A 209 9.65 7.04 -7.10
C LEU A 209 10.46 8.22 -6.55
N ALA A 210 10.05 9.47 -6.80
CA ALA A 210 10.73 10.64 -6.23
C ALA A 210 10.69 10.66 -4.70
N VAL A 211 9.56 10.28 -4.09
CA VAL A 211 9.40 10.18 -2.63
C VAL A 211 10.26 9.04 -2.09
N GLU A 212 10.20 7.85 -2.69
CA GLU A 212 11.02 6.71 -2.25
C GLU A 212 12.53 6.96 -2.42
N CYS A 213 12.94 7.64 -3.49
CA CYS A 213 14.32 8.08 -3.67
C CYS A 213 14.76 9.03 -2.56
N LEU A 214 13.89 9.94 -2.11
CA LEU A 214 14.21 10.85 -1.02
C LEU A 214 14.41 10.11 0.31
N ASP A 215 13.62 9.08 0.58
CA ASP A 215 13.72 8.28 1.81
C ASP A 215 15.01 7.43 1.86
N GLU A 216 15.49 6.97 0.71
CA GLU A 216 16.69 6.13 0.61
C GLU A 216 17.99 6.92 0.36
N ALA A 217 17.91 8.15 -0.17
CA ALA A 217 19.08 8.94 -0.56
C ALA A 217 19.89 9.46 0.63
N LEU A 218 21.22 9.49 0.45
CA LEU A 218 22.14 10.09 1.43
C LEU A 218 22.26 11.61 1.24
N GLU A 219 22.23 12.08 -0.01
CA GLU A 219 22.45 13.47 -0.39
C GLU A 219 21.41 13.88 -1.44
N VAL A 220 20.80 15.06 -1.24
CA VAL A 220 19.83 15.71 -2.15
C VAL A 220 19.94 17.23 -1.93
N GLU A 221 19.94 18.01 -3.01
CA GLU A 221 19.84 19.47 -2.97
C GLU A 221 18.54 19.92 -2.29
N ASP A 222 18.61 20.94 -1.42
CA ASP A 222 17.45 21.40 -0.63
C ASP A 222 16.22 21.79 -1.49
N ALA A 223 16.44 22.32 -2.69
CA ALA A 223 15.36 22.67 -3.61
C ALA A 223 14.56 21.43 -4.05
N PHE A 224 15.24 20.29 -4.25
CA PHE A 224 14.64 19.03 -4.69
C PHE A 224 14.22 18.13 -3.51
N ARG A 225 14.72 18.38 -2.31
CA ARG A 225 14.25 17.73 -1.07
C ARG A 225 12.81 18.13 -0.70
N LYS A 226 12.44 19.40 -0.92
CA LYS A 226 11.12 19.92 -0.53
C LYS A 226 9.99 19.39 -1.40
N ILE A 227 10.23 19.19 -2.69
CA ILE A 227 9.17 18.86 -3.67
C ILE A 227 8.47 17.53 -3.33
N PRO A 228 9.18 16.40 -3.07
CA PRO A 228 8.50 15.16 -2.69
C PRO A 228 7.78 15.26 -1.34
N LEU A 229 8.29 16.05 -0.39
CA LEU A 229 7.60 16.29 0.89
C LEU A 229 6.32 17.12 0.71
N GLU A 230 6.38 18.15 -0.12
CA GLU A 230 5.22 18.98 -0.48
C GLU A 230 4.18 18.15 -1.22
N LEU A 231 4.58 17.23 -2.09
CA LEU A 231 3.70 16.30 -2.79
C LEU A 231 2.91 15.39 -1.83
N VAL A 232 3.56 14.83 -0.80
CA VAL A 232 2.86 14.04 0.23
C VAL A 232 1.92 14.91 1.08
N ASN A 233 2.28 16.18 1.29
CA ASN A 233 1.43 17.13 2.00
C ASN A 233 0.36 17.78 1.11
N SER A 234 0.41 17.58 -0.21
CA SER A 234 -0.51 18.22 -1.16
C SER A 234 -1.90 17.61 -1.12
N ILE A 235 -2.13 16.55 -0.34
CA ILE A 235 -3.43 15.89 -0.19
C ILE A 235 -4.55 16.84 0.26
N GLU A 236 -4.21 17.97 0.89
CA GLU A 236 -5.15 19.00 1.33
C GLU A 236 -5.05 20.31 0.51
N ASP A 237 -4.42 20.27 -0.66
CA ASP A 237 -4.29 21.44 -1.52
C ASP A 237 -5.68 21.93 -1.99
N ASP A 238 -5.85 23.25 -2.06
CA ASP A 238 -7.09 23.90 -2.51
C ASP A 238 -7.45 23.50 -3.96
N ASN A 239 -6.46 23.11 -4.77
CA ASN A 239 -6.67 22.59 -6.11
C ASN A 239 -7.01 21.09 -6.06
N PRO A 240 -8.23 20.69 -6.50
CA PRO A 240 -8.66 19.29 -6.45
C PRO A 240 -7.78 18.32 -7.23
N GLU A 241 -7.15 18.75 -8.32
CA GLU A 241 -6.25 17.88 -9.08
C GLU A 241 -4.91 17.66 -8.36
N ILE A 242 -4.39 18.67 -7.67
CA ILE A 242 -3.15 18.56 -6.89
C ILE A 242 -3.40 17.70 -5.64
N SER A 243 -4.52 17.90 -4.94
CA SER A 243 -4.95 17.04 -3.83
C SER A 243 -5.15 15.59 -4.26
N ARG A 244 -5.77 15.37 -5.43
CA ARG A 244 -5.91 14.04 -6.00
C ARG A 244 -4.55 13.40 -6.27
N ILE A 245 -3.62 14.10 -6.93
CA ILE A 245 -2.28 13.57 -7.22
C ILE A 245 -1.54 13.19 -5.94
N GLY A 246 -1.54 14.04 -4.90
CA GLY A 246 -0.92 13.72 -3.62
C GLY A 246 -1.51 12.48 -2.97
N ALA A 247 -2.85 12.33 -3.00
CA ALA A 247 -3.52 11.16 -2.44
C ALA A 247 -3.22 9.88 -3.23
N GLU A 248 -3.06 9.99 -4.56
CA GLU A 248 -2.68 8.87 -5.43
C GLU A 248 -1.26 8.39 -5.13
N VAL A 249 -0.32 9.33 -4.93
CA VAL A 249 1.05 9.03 -4.51
C VAL A 249 1.06 8.35 -3.15
N LEU A 250 0.29 8.86 -2.18
CA LEU A 250 0.18 8.26 -0.85
C LEU A 250 -0.34 6.82 -0.92
N LEU A 251 -1.40 6.59 -1.71
CA LEU A 251 -1.95 5.26 -1.94
C LEU A 251 -0.94 4.33 -2.63
N GLN A 252 -0.22 4.81 -3.65
CA GLN A 252 0.77 3.99 -4.34
C GLN A 252 1.95 3.64 -3.42
N LEU A 253 2.42 4.58 -2.58
CA LEU A 253 3.42 4.32 -1.54
C LEU A 253 2.94 3.24 -0.56
N ARG A 254 1.67 3.29 -0.13
CA ARG A 254 1.07 2.26 0.73
C ARG A 254 1.12 0.89 0.07
N LEU A 255 0.67 0.78 -1.18
CA LEU A 255 0.62 -0.49 -1.91
C LEU A 255 2.01 -1.08 -2.15
N ARG A 256 3.03 -0.23 -2.31
CA ARG A 256 4.43 -0.66 -2.47
C ARG A 256 5.09 -1.10 -1.16
N ASN A 257 4.62 -0.59 -0.02
CA ASN A 257 5.17 -0.88 1.30
C ASN A 257 4.39 -1.94 2.08
N LEU A 258 3.56 -2.75 1.39
CA LEU A 258 2.87 -3.87 2.02
C LEU A 258 3.86 -4.90 2.53
N VAL A 259 3.71 -5.32 3.78
CA VAL A 259 4.59 -6.30 4.41
C VAL A 259 4.04 -7.70 4.20
N ARG A 260 4.90 -8.60 3.72
CA ARG A 260 4.53 -10.00 3.51
C ARG A 260 4.17 -10.72 4.82
N LEU A 261 3.03 -11.42 4.81
CA LEU A 261 2.58 -12.28 5.91
C LEU A 261 2.87 -13.76 5.66
N ASP A 262 2.74 -14.22 4.42
CA ASP A 262 3.03 -15.60 4.01
C ASP A 262 3.34 -15.69 2.50
N GLU A 263 3.30 -16.89 1.91
CA GLU A 263 3.74 -17.08 0.52
C GLU A 263 2.97 -16.24 -0.50
N THR A 264 1.70 -15.98 -0.23
CA THR A 264 0.75 -15.37 -1.17
C THR A 264 0.07 -14.13 -0.60
N THR A 265 0.29 -13.82 0.67
CA THR A 265 -0.46 -12.79 1.41
C THR A 265 0.47 -11.73 1.95
N TYR A 266 0.03 -10.48 1.80
CA TYR A 266 0.71 -9.28 2.29
C TYR A 266 -0.29 -8.47 3.11
N THR A 267 0.19 -7.68 4.05
CA THR A 267 -0.61 -6.78 4.88
C THR A 267 0.05 -5.42 4.96
N ASP A 268 -0.78 -4.41 5.10
CA ASP A 268 -0.32 -3.10 5.54
C ASP A 268 0.09 -3.14 7.02
N ASN A 269 1.03 -2.27 7.39
CA ASN A 269 1.44 -2.04 8.77
C ASN A 269 0.79 -0.79 9.39
N SER A 270 -0.03 -0.06 8.63
CA SER A 270 -0.68 1.21 8.98
C SER A 270 -2.18 1.21 8.62
N LEU A 271 -2.92 2.23 9.06
CA LEU A 271 -4.33 2.40 8.74
C LEU A 271 -4.50 3.29 7.49
N VAL A 272 -5.53 3.00 6.69
CA VAL A 272 -5.93 3.82 5.54
C VAL A 272 -6.26 5.24 6.00
N THR A 273 -5.74 6.25 5.31
CA THR A 273 -5.96 7.65 5.67
C THR A 273 -7.26 8.20 5.09
N GLN A 274 -7.71 9.35 5.58
CA GLN A 274 -8.89 10.02 5.02
C GLN A 274 -8.69 10.42 3.56
N ALA A 275 -7.49 10.90 3.19
CA ALA A 275 -7.16 11.27 1.81
C ALA A 275 -7.19 10.08 0.84
N GLU A 276 -6.67 8.92 1.24
CA GLU A 276 -6.71 7.72 0.41
C GLU A 276 -8.14 7.20 0.23
N TYR A 277 -8.93 7.21 1.31
CA TYR A 277 -10.35 6.83 1.23
C TYR A 277 -11.16 7.84 0.40
N GLN A 278 -10.76 9.13 0.38
CA GLN A 278 -11.40 10.15 -0.45
C GLN A 278 -11.30 9.84 -1.95
N LEU A 279 -10.21 9.22 -2.43
CA LEU A 279 -10.10 8.79 -3.83
C LEU A 279 -11.23 7.84 -4.21
N PHE A 280 -11.47 6.84 -3.37
CA PHE A 280 -12.59 5.91 -3.52
C PHE A 280 -13.93 6.64 -3.53
N LEU A 281 -14.17 7.53 -2.57
CA LEU A 281 -15.41 8.31 -2.48
C LEU A 281 -15.66 9.16 -3.73
N ASN A 282 -14.62 9.81 -4.26
CA ASN A 282 -14.72 10.64 -5.45
C ASN A 282 -15.12 9.80 -6.68
N GLU A 283 -14.51 8.63 -6.85
CA GLU A 283 -14.79 7.77 -8.00
C GLU A 283 -16.19 7.14 -7.92
N ILE A 284 -16.59 6.57 -6.78
CA ILE A 284 -17.91 5.95 -6.65
C ILE A 284 -19.04 6.99 -6.73
N ARG A 285 -18.78 8.23 -6.32
CA ARG A 285 -19.73 9.33 -6.43
C ARG A 285 -20.00 9.72 -7.87
N SER A 286 -19.00 9.65 -8.74
CA SER A 286 -19.20 9.83 -10.18
C SER A 286 -20.17 8.78 -10.76
N LYS A 287 -20.36 7.65 -10.06
CA LYS A 287 -21.30 6.57 -10.39
C LYS A 287 -22.62 6.66 -9.60
N GLY A 288 -22.82 7.70 -8.79
CA GLY A 288 -24.03 7.92 -8.00
C GLY A 288 -24.07 7.18 -6.65
N GLU A 289 -22.98 6.57 -6.20
CA GLU A 289 -22.88 5.91 -4.89
C GLU A 289 -22.26 6.84 -3.83
N TYR A 290 -22.73 6.71 -2.58
CA TYR A 290 -22.27 7.53 -1.44
C TYR A 290 -21.94 6.63 -0.25
N ARG A 291 -20.67 6.66 0.20
CA ARG A 291 -20.13 5.78 1.26
C ARG A 291 -19.19 6.51 2.23
N GLN A 292 -19.35 7.82 2.38
CA GLN A 292 -18.61 8.61 3.37
C GLN A 292 -19.04 8.24 4.81
N PRO A 293 -18.15 8.37 5.81
CA PRO A 293 -18.53 8.17 7.21
C PRO A 293 -19.67 9.09 7.66
N ASP A 294 -20.55 8.58 8.53
CA ASP A 294 -21.75 9.32 8.97
C ASP A 294 -21.46 10.60 9.75
N HIS A 295 -20.27 10.71 10.35
CA HIS A 295 -19.89 11.87 11.16
C HIS A 295 -19.30 13.01 10.33
N TRP A 296 -19.07 12.81 9.02
CA TRP A 296 -18.62 13.89 8.14
C TRP A 296 -19.79 14.81 7.82
N SER A 297 -19.60 16.12 8.03
CA SER A 297 -20.58 17.15 7.66
C SER A 297 -20.67 17.38 6.15
N ASP A 298 -19.57 17.09 5.44
CA ASP A 298 -19.42 17.37 4.03
C ASP A 298 -19.07 16.11 3.22
N LEU A 299 -18.99 16.27 1.91
CA LEU A 299 -18.61 15.21 0.98
C LEU A 299 -17.09 14.96 0.90
N GLN A 300 -16.31 15.69 1.69
CA GLN A 300 -14.87 15.59 1.81
C GLN A 300 -14.48 15.60 3.29
N PHE A 301 -13.29 15.09 3.61
CA PHE A 301 -12.75 15.16 4.95
C PHE A 301 -12.48 16.61 5.38
N GLU A 302 -12.49 16.86 6.68
CA GLU A 302 -12.13 18.17 7.23
C GLU A 302 -10.64 18.46 7.06
N SER A 303 -10.29 19.69 6.66
CA SER A 303 -8.90 20.13 6.51
C SER A 303 -8.11 19.94 7.82
N GLY A 304 -6.86 19.49 7.69
CA GLY A 304 -5.96 19.10 8.78
C GLY A 304 -5.98 17.59 9.10
N ASN A 305 -6.93 16.83 8.56
CA ASN A 305 -7.13 15.41 8.89
C ASN A 305 -6.82 14.44 7.74
N GLY A 306 -6.28 14.90 6.61
CA GLY A 306 -6.07 14.09 5.41
C GLY A 306 -5.13 12.90 5.63
N GLN A 307 -4.09 13.06 6.46
CA GLN A 307 -3.16 11.97 6.82
C GLN A 307 -3.66 11.12 8.00
N GLU A 308 -4.70 11.55 8.71
CA GLU A 308 -5.23 10.79 9.85
C GLU A 308 -5.96 9.53 9.37
N PRO A 309 -5.98 8.45 10.19
CA PRO A 309 -6.75 7.26 9.87
C PRO A 309 -8.23 7.57 9.63
N ILE A 310 -8.82 6.96 8.60
CA ILE A 310 -10.27 7.05 8.36
C ILE A 310 -11.01 6.32 9.49
N THR A 311 -11.93 7.02 10.15
CA THR A 311 -12.77 6.46 11.23
C THR A 311 -14.24 6.42 10.81
N GLY A 312 -15.09 5.74 11.59
CA GLY A 312 -16.53 5.68 11.32
C GLY A 312 -16.94 4.92 10.04
N VAL A 313 -16.01 4.21 9.39
CA VAL A 313 -16.30 3.41 8.19
C VAL A 313 -17.10 2.16 8.56
N ARG A 314 -18.18 1.88 7.84
CA ARG A 314 -18.97 0.65 8.03
C ARG A 314 -18.24 -0.57 7.44
N PRO A 315 -18.49 -1.78 7.95
CA PRO A 315 -17.88 -2.99 7.39
C PRO A 315 -18.12 -3.18 5.89
N SER A 316 -19.34 -2.88 5.44
CA SER A 316 -19.73 -2.98 4.03
C SER A 316 -18.95 -1.99 3.15
N ASP A 317 -18.66 -0.81 3.66
CA ASP A 317 -17.95 0.25 2.94
C ASP A 317 -16.45 -0.02 2.92
N ALA A 318 -15.90 -0.54 4.02
CA ALA A 318 -14.52 -1.04 4.06
C ALA A 318 -14.30 -2.19 3.05
N GLN A 319 -15.25 -3.13 2.94
CA GLN A 319 -15.18 -4.19 1.93
C GLN A 319 -15.34 -3.63 0.51
N ALA A 320 -16.20 -2.62 0.31
CA ALA A 320 -16.35 -1.96 -0.98
C ALA A 320 -15.07 -1.23 -1.42
N PHE A 321 -14.35 -0.59 -0.49
CA PHE A 321 -13.05 0.01 -0.73
C PHE A 321 -12.01 -1.03 -1.19
N CYS A 322 -11.90 -2.18 -0.51
CA CYS A 322 -11.03 -3.28 -0.94
C CYS A 322 -11.39 -3.80 -2.35
N ASN A 323 -12.68 -3.93 -2.64
CA ASN A 323 -13.16 -4.36 -3.95
C ASN A 323 -12.85 -3.32 -5.03
N TRP A 324 -12.94 -2.03 -4.70
CA TRP A 324 -12.57 -0.93 -5.58
C TRP A 324 -11.07 -0.97 -5.92
N LEU A 325 -10.20 -1.09 -4.90
CA LEU A 325 -8.75 -1.27 -5.12
C LEU A 325 -8.45 -2.48 -6.03
N THR A 326 -9.12 -3.61 -5.78
CA THR A 326 -8.95 -4.83 -6.59
C THR A 326 -9.33 -4.65 -8.06
N LYS A 327 -10.36 -3.86 -8.34
CA LYS A 327 -10.78 -3.58 -9.72
C LYS A 327 -9.86 -2.58 -10.41
N ARG A 328 -9.28 -1.68 -9.63
CA ARG A 328 -8.45 -0.58 -10.10
C ARG A 328 -7.05 -1.07 -10.51
N GLU A 329 -6.45 -1.93 -9.71
CA GLU A 329 -5.13 -2.47 -9.98
C GLU A 329 -5.16 -3.49 -11.13
N THR A 330 -4.34 -3.28 -12.17
CA THR A 330 -4.33 -4.08 -13.40
C THR A 330 -3.57 -5.42 -13.27
N GLY A 331 -3.39 -5.91 -12.04
CA GLY A 331 -2.57 -7.08 -11.72
C GLY A 331 -3.34 -8.30 -11.21
N SER A 332 -2.59 -9.31 -10.76
CA SER A 332 -3.14 -10.53 -10.13
C SER A 332 -3.51 -10.35 -8.66
N TRP A 333 -3.34 -9.15 -8.11
CA TRP A 333 -3.55 -8.85 -6.70
C TRP A 333 -5.03 -8.70 -6.37
N GLN A 334 -5.42 -9.21 -5.20
CA GLN A 334 -6.76 -9.02 -4.64
C GLN A 334 -6.64 -8.44 -3.24
N TYR A 335 -7.33 -7.32 -3.02
CA TYR A 335 -7.37 -6.63 -1.74
C TYR A 335 -8.61 -7.05 -0.96
N ARG A 336 -8.44 -7.30 0.34
CA ARG A 336 -9.51 -7.69 1.26
C ARG A 336 -9.17 -7.25 2.67
N LEU A 337 -10.19 -7.27 3.53
CA LEU A 337 -9.99 -7.11 4.97
C LEU A 337 -9.09 -8.24 5.53
N PRO A 338 -8.27 -7.97 6.55
CA PRO A 338 -7.50 -8.98 7.26
C PRO A 338 -8.40 -10.06 7.85
N THR A 339 -7.94 -11.30 7.94
CA THR A 339 -8.62 -12.35 8.71
C THR A 339 -8.28 -12.28 10.20
N ALA A 340 -9.10 -12.92 11.04
CA ALA A 340 -8.84 -13.03 12.48
C ALA A 340 -7.44 -13.60 12.83
N LYS A 341 -6.88 -14.47 11.96
CA LYS A 341 -5.52 -15.00 12.16
C LYS A 341 -4.45 -13.97 11.80
N GLU A 342 -4.66 -13.24 10.71
CA GLU A 342 -3.73 -12.24 10.19
C GLU A 342 -3.63 -11.02 11.11
N GLN A 343 -4.76 -10.62 11.72
CA GLN A 343 -4.83 -9.50 12.68
C GLN A 343 -3.88 -9.67 13.89
N THR A 344 -3.53 -10.90 14.23
CA THR A 344 -2.66 -11.20 15.39
C THR A 344 -1.17 -11.26 15.02
N ARG A 345 -0.81 -11.16 13.73
CA ARG A 345 0.58 -11.26 13.26
C ARG A 345 1.24 -9.87 13.19
N PRO A 346 2.50 -9.73 13.64
CA PRO A 346 3.31 -8.57 13.30
C PRO A 346 3.70 -8.59 11.80
N PRO A 347 4.02 -7.43 11.20
CA PRO A 347 4.09 -6.12 11.82
C PRO A 347 2.78 -5.36 11.63
N LEU A 348 2.02 -5.21 12.73
CA LEU A 348 1.26 -3.99 12.91
C LEU A 348 2.28 -3.02 13.52
N ASN A 349 2.77 -2.04 12.75
CA ASN A 349 3.33 -0.85 13.37
C ASN A 349 2.16 -0.20 14.10
N ARG A 350 1.95 -0.63 15.34
CA ARG A 350 1.13 0.12 16.28
C ARG A 350 1.79 1.50 16.29
N PRO A 351 1.08 2.60 15.98
CA PRO A 351 1.64 3.91 16.21
C PRO A 351 2.21 3.89 17.62
N SER A 352 3.44 4.38 17.78
CA SER A 352 4.29 4.30 18.99
C SER A 352 3.63 4.84 20.26
N ASN A 353 2.42 5.40 20.13
CA ASN A 353 1.55 5.83 21.20
C ASN A 353 0.45 4.78 21.49
N GLU A 354 0.83 3.66 22.10
CA GLU A 354 -0.11 2.68 22.69
C GLU A 354 -1.01 3.26 23.79
N ASN A 355 -0.83 4.52 24.19
CA ASN A 355 -1.63 5.14 25.24
C ASN A 355 -2.82 5.98 24.74
N ASN A 356 -3.03 6.18 23.43
CA ASN A 356 -4.11 7.08 22.99
C ASN A 356 -4.75 6.84 21.60
N SER A 357 -4.43 5.76 20.87
CA SER A 357 -5.11 5.48 19.60
C SER A 357 -6.56 5.01 19.84
N VAL A 358 -7.53 5.87 19.54
CA VAL A 358 -8.98 5.58 19.62
C VAL A 358 -9.46 4.73 18.43
N ALA A 359 -8.64 4.59 17.38
CA ALA A 359 -9.05 3.98 16.11
C ALA A 359 -8.84 2.44 16.10
N GLY A 360 -9.93 1.70 15.91
CA GLY A 360 -9.94 0.27 15.60
C GLY A 360 -9.83 -0.02 14.11
N HIS A 361 -9.74 -1.29 13.73
CA HIS A 361 -9.77 -1.73 12.33
C HIS A 361 -10.68 -2.94 12.12
N TRP A 362 -11.27 -3.03 10.93
CA TRP A 362 -12.13 -4.16 10.54
C TRP A 362 -11.29 -5.38 10.15
N PHE A 363 -11.74 -6.55 10.61
CA PHE A 363 -11.21 -7.85 10.19
C PHE A 363 -12.36 -8.85 9.99
N LEU A 364 -12.11 -9.92 9.24
CA LEU A 364 -13.07 -10.99 8.99
C LEU A 364 -12.82 -12.19 9.91
N ASN A 365 -13.83 -12.54 10.70
CA ASN A 365 -13.89 -13.81 11.42
C ASN A 365 -14.89 -14.73 10.69
N GLY A 366 -14.35 -15.65 9.88
CA GLY A 366 -15.16 -16.35 8.87
C GLY A 366 -15.70 -15.33 7.84
N ASN A 367 -17.03 -15.24 7.72
CA ASN A 367 -17.69 -14.25 6.88
C ASN A 367 -18.25 -13.06 7.67
N THR A 368 -17.99 -12.98 8.98
CA THR A 368 -18.51 -11.91 9.83
C THR A 368 -17.44 -10.86 10.07
N PRO A 369 -17.68 -9.58 9.72
CA PRO A 369 -16.77 -8.51 10.05
C PRO A 369 -16.82 -8.19 11.55
N GLN A 370 -15.66 -7.99 12.16
CA GLN A 370 -15.47 -7.62 13.56
C GLN A 370 -14.46 -6.48 13.68
N LEU A 371 -14.54 -5.71 14.76
CA LEU A 371 -13.69 -4.55 15.00
C LEU A 371 -12.62 -4.88 16.06
N ALA A 372 -11.35 -4.75 15.70
CA ALA A 372 -10.23 -4.91 16.62
C ALA A 372 -9.90 -3.62 17.38
N ASN A 373 -9.20 -3.75 18.52
CA ASN A 373 -8.78 -2.64 19.42
C ASN A 373 -9.92 -1.81 20.04
N SER A 374 -11.10 -2.40 20.17
CA SER A 374 -12.33 -1.75 20.68
C SER A 374 -12.37 -1.53 22.20
N LYS A 375 -11.25 -1.49 22.94
CA LYS A 375 -11.27 -1.49 24.42
C LYS A 375 -12.04 -0.30 25.02
N ASN A 376 -12.18 0.81 24.29
CA ASN A 376 -13.02 1.95 24.68
C ASN A 376 -14.47 1.91 24.13
N LEU A 377 -14.78 1.06 23.14
CA LEU A 377 -16.12 0.93 22.54
C LEU A 377 -17.10 0.08 23.37
N THR A 378 -16.63 -0.65 24.40
CA THR A 378 -17.52 -1.38 25.31
C THR A 378 -18.48 -0.43 26.05
N ASN A 379 -18.08 0.83 26.25
CA ASN A 379 -18.95 1.88 26.78
C ASN A 379 -19.91 2.44 25.71
N ASP A 380 -19.49 2.43 24.44
CA ASP A 380 -20.32 2.89 23.33
C ASP A 380 -21.41 1.90 22.94
N VAL A 381 -21.25 0.58 23.15
CA VAL A 381 -22.36 -0.37 22.92
C VAL A 381 -23.53 -0.08 23.86
N ALA A 382 -23.25 0.29 25.11
CA ALA A 382 -24.28 0.73 26.06
C ALA A 382 -24.87 2.09 25.65
N LEU A 383 -24.06 3.01 25.11
CA LEU A 383 -24.52 4.29 24.57
C LEU A 383 -25.39 4.11 23.31
N ILE A 384 -25.01 3.19 22.42
CA ILE A 384 -25.75 2.82 21.20
C ILE A 384 -27.08 2.16 21.58
N GLN A 385 -27.09 1.26 22.56
CA GLN A 385 -28.32 0.66 23.09
C GLN A 385 -29.22 1.69 23.80
N ALA A 386 -28.64 2.63 24.55
CA ALA A 386 -29.38 3.71 25.20
C ALA A 386 -29.97 4.70 24.16
N LEU A 387 -29.21 5.04 23.12
CA LEU A 387 -29.68 5.87 22.00
C LEU A 387 -30.77 5.16 21.21
N GLN A 388 -30.66 3.85 20.96
CA GLN A 388 -31.72 3.04 20.35
C GLN A 388 -33.01 3.09 21.17
N HIS A 389 -32.93 2.88 22.48
CA HIS A 389 -34.10 2.94 23.36
C HIS A 389 -34.72 4.35 23.47
N GLN A 390 -33.89 5.39 23.43
CA GLN A 390 -34.35 6.78 23.47
C GLN A 390 -34.99 7.23 22.14
N ILE A 391 -34.55 6.67 21.01
CA ILE A 391 -35.10 6.89 19.67
C ILE A 391 -36.42 6.13 19.48
N GLU A 392 -36.52 4.88 19.94
CA GLU A 392 -37.78 4.11 19.98
C GLU A 392 -38.86 4.87 20.75
N ASN A 393 -38.51 5.40 21.92
CA ASN A 393 -39.42 6.20 22.74
C ASN A 393 -39.77 7.57 22.13
N ARG A 394 -38.90 8.18 21.31
CA ARG A 394 -39.20 9.42 20.58
C ARG A 394 -40.10 9.19 19.37
N LEU A 395 -39.89 8.09 18.63
CA LEU A 395 -40.72 7.71 17.49
C LEU A 395 -42.17 7.38 17.89
N LEU A 396 -42.36 6.79 19.09
CA LEU A 396 -43.69 6.46 19.65
C LEU A 396 -44.49 7.66 20.15
N ASN A 397 -43.83 8.74 20.59
CA ASN A 397 -44.50 9.85 21.27
C ASN A 397 -44.93 11.01 20.34
N ASP A 398 -44.32 11.17 19.17
CA ASP A 398 -44.64 12.27 18.25
C ASP A 398 -45.64 11.85 17.14
N ARG A 399 -46.93 11.79 17.50
CA ARG A 399 -48.03 11.80 16.53
C ARG A 399 -48.14 13.19 15.91
N LEU A 400 -47.66 13.36 14.68
CA LEU A 400 -47.91 14.56 13.89
C LEU A 400 -49.37 14.58 13.44
N ILE A 401 -50.17 15.46 14.03
CA ILE A 401 -51.50 15.82 13.53
C ILE A 401 -51.28 16.90 12.47
N MET A 402 -51.60 16.62 11.20
CA MET A 402 -51.53 17.60 10.11
C MET A 402 -52.85 18.38 10.01
N PRO A 403 -52.86 19.71 10.21
CA PRO A 403 -54.03 20.53 9.87
C PRO A 403 -54.11 20.73 8.35
N GLN A 404 -55.33 20.88 7.82
CA GLN A 404 -55.54 21.33 6.44
C GLN A 404 -55.18 22.82 6.33
N PHE A 405 -54.17 23.17 5.52
CA PHE A 405 -53.73 24.54 5.32
C PHE A 405 -54.20 25.09 3.95
N GLY A 406 -54.67 26.34 3.93
CA GLY A 406 -55.06 27.08 2.71
C GLY A 406 -53.86 27.61 1.90
N GLU A 407 -54.10 28.35 0.81
CA GLU A 407 -53.09 28.78 -0.18
C GLU A 407 -52.37 30.11 0.13
N ASP A 408 -52.20 30.48 1.40
CA ASP A 408 -51.53 31.74 1.77
C ASP A 408 -49.99 31.58 1.91
N ALA A 409 -49.25 32.68 1.88
CA ALA A 409 -47.78 32.72 1.98
C ALA A 409 -47.24 32.05 3.25
N ASP A 410 -47.96 32.16 4.37
CA ASP A 410 -47.61 31.47 5.63
C ASP A 410 -47.82 29.95 5.55
N ALA A 411 -48.82 29.49 4.80
CA ALA A 411 -49.04 28.08 4.54
C ALA A 411 -47.98 27.49 3.61
N THR A 412 -47.47 28.28 2.66
CA THR A 412 -46.32 27.91 1.81
C THR A 412 -45.05 27.77 2.64
N ARG A 413 -44.81 28.71 3.57
CA ARG A 413 -43.66 28.65 4.50
C ARG A 413 -43.73 27.45 5.45
N LEU A 414 -44.91 27.16 6.00
CA LEU A 414 -45.16 25.98 6.83
C LEU A 414 -45.02 24.67 6.04
N ARG A 415 -45.52 24.60 4.79
CA ARG A 415 -45.28 23.46 3.88
C ARG A 415 -43.79 23.23 3.66
N THR A 416 -43.01 24.28 3.44
CA THR A 416 -41.54 24.18 3.26
C THR A 416 -40.84 23.66 4.51
N ILE A 417 -41.23 24.13 5.70
CA ILE A 417 -40.68 23.64 6.97
C ILE A 417 -41.05 22.17 7.22
N ILE A 418 -42.28 21.78 6.91
CA ILE A 418 -42.76 20.40 7.04
C ILE A 418 -42.04 19.49 6.03
N LEU A 419 -41.86 19.93 4.78
CA LEU A 419 -41.09 19.24 3.75
C LEU A 419 -39.62 19.07 4.13
N GLN A 420 -39.00 20.10 4.70
CA GLN A 420 -37.63 20.02 5.18
C GLN A 420 -37.52 19.01 6.33
N ARG A 421 -38.43 19.08 7.31
CA ARG A 421 -38.47 18.08 8.40
C ARG A 421 -38.78 16.67 7.91
N ALA A 422 -39.60 16.51 6.88
CA ALA A 422 -39.90 15.22 6.27
C ALA A 422 -38.70 14.67 5.48
N LYS A 423 -37.95 15.54 4.77
CA LYS A 423 -36.67 15.19 4.15
C LYS A 423 -35.65 14.78 5.19
N ASP A 424 -35.44 15.59 6.23
CA ASP A 424 -34.52 15.29 7.32
C ASP A 424 -34.88 13.95 7.99
N ARG A 425 -36.19 13.67 8.16
CA ARG A 425 -36.72 12.40 8.68
C ARG A 425 -36.53 11.21 7.74
N ALA A 426 -36.70 11.41 6.43
CA ALA A 426 -36.42 10.39 5.41
C ALA A 426 -34.92 10.07 5.36
N TYR A 427 -34.05 11.08 5.50
CA TYR A 427 -32.62 10.89 5.65
C TYR A 427 -32.27 10.15 6.95
N THR A 428 -32.97 10.41 8.07
CA THR A 428 -32.77 9.64 9.31
C THR A 428 -33.26 8.18 9.19
N LEU A 429 -34.31 7.93 8.41
CA LEU A 429 -34.81 6.58 8.13
C LEU A 429 -33.90 5.82 7.15
N LEU A 430 -33.29 6.50 6.18
CA LEU A 430 -32.21 5.96 5.34
C LEU A 430 -30.94 5.68 6.17
N ASP A 431 -30.67 6.51 7.17
CA ASP A 431 -29.57 6.29 8.14
C ASP A 431 -29.86 5.07 9.05
N LEU A 432 -31.14 4.80 9.35
CA LEU A 432 -31.61 3.57 10.02
C LEU A 432 -31.51 2.33 9.12
N GLU A 433 -31.85 2.44 7.83
CA GLU A 433 -31.63 1.39 6.80
C GLU A 433 -30.16 0.98 6.70
N ARG A 434 -29.26 1.95 6.85
CA ARG A 434 -27.81 1.75 6.78
C ARG A 434 -27.18 1.21 8.07
N ARG A 435 -27.94 1.14 9.16
CA ARG A 435 -27.47 0.72 10.50
C ARG A 435 -28.02 -0.63 10.97
N LEU A 436 -29.05 -1.20 10.33
CA LEU A 436 -29.69 -2.46 10.72
C LEU A 436 -30.10 -3.31 9.50
N PRO A 437 -30.03 -4.66 9.55
CA PRO A 437 -30.49 -5.52 8.46
C PRO A 437 -32.03 -5.59 8.45
N LEU A 438 -32.68 -4.71 7.70
CA LEU A 438 -34.13 -4.73 7.47
C LEU A 438 -34.53 -5.79 6.43
N SER A 439 -35.78 -6.26 6.47
CA SER A 439 -36.29 -7.29 5.53
C SER A 439 -36.41 -6.75 4.09
N LYS A 440 -36.28 -7.64 3.08
CA LYS A 440 -36.31 -7.26 1.65
C LYS A 440 -37.59 -6.55 1.21
N ASP A 441 -38.74 -6.86 1.82
CA ASP A 441 -40.02 -6.24 1.48
C ASP A 441 -40.08 -4.78 1.98
N ILE A 442 -39.50 -4.50 3.15
CA ILE A 442 -39.37 -3.14 3.71
C ILE A 442 -38.44 -2.28 2.85
N LEU A 443 -37.37 -2.87 2.31
CA LEU A 443 -36.42 -2.17 1.43
C LEU A 443 -37.06 -1.76 0.08
N ALA A 444 -37.96 -2.58 -0.46
CA ALA A 444 -38.68 -2.26 -1.70
C ALA A 444 -39.63 -1.06 -1.52
N ASP A 445 -40.32 -0.98 -0.38
CA ASP A 445 -41.25 0.11 -0.06
C ASP A 445 -40.52 1.44 0.23
N ILE A 446 -39.38 1.41 0.92
CA ILE A 446 -38.56 2.60 1.20
C ILE A 446 -37.91 3.15 -0.08
N SER A 447 -37.39 2.27 -0.94
CA SER A 447 -36.82 2.67 -2.23
C SER A 447 -37.90 3.21 -3.18
N GLY A 448 -39.08 2.59 -3.21
CA GLY A 448 -40.26 3.08 -3.96
C GLY A 448 -40.82 4.39 -3.41
N PHE A 449 -40.65 4.67 -2.11
CA PHE A 449 -40.97 5.96 -1.51
C PHE A 449 -39.98 7.04 -1.95
N TYR A 450 -38.67 6.78 -1.90
CA TYR A 450 -37.64 7.73 -2.34
C TYR A 450 -37.75 8.10 -3.83
N GLY A 451 -38.04 7.12 -4.70
CA GLY A 451 -38.33 7.38 -6.10
C GLY A 451 -39.52 8.32 -6.32
N ARG A 452 -40.57 8.21 -5.49
CA ARG A 452 -41.74 9.11 -5.52
C ARG A 452 -41.44 10.52 -4.98
N ILE A 453 -40.45 10.66 -4.09
CA ILE A 453 -39.98 11.96 -3.58
C ILE A 453 -39.16 12.72 -4.63
N GLN A 454 -38.34 12.02 -5.42
CA GLN A 454 -37.52 12.65 -6.47
C GLN A 454 -38.36 13.08 -7.69
N ASP A 455 -39.51 12.45 -7.96
CA ASP A 455 -40.25 12.62 -9.22
C ASP A 455 -41.49 13.55 -9.18
N ARG A 456 -41.83 14.24 -8.07
CA ARG A 456 -43.07 15.06 -8.02
C ARG A 456 -42.97 16.45 -7.39
N ASN A 457 -43.59 17.41 -8.09
CA ASN A 457 -44.04 18.69 -7.58
C ASN A 457 -45.16 18.50 -6.52
N ALA A 458 -44.80 18.72 -5.26
CA ALA A 458 -45.56 19.20 -4.09
C ALA A 458 -47.02 18.77 -3.74
N GLU A 459 -47.84 18.10 -4.56
CA GLU A 459 -49.29 17.98 -4.26
C GLU A 459 -49.83 16.58 -3.86
N GLY A 460 -48.98 15.56 -3.74
CA GLY A 460 -49.42 14.21 -3.31
C GLY A 460 -48.86 13.70 -1.97
N PHE A 461 -47.99 14.46 -1.32
CA PHE A 461 -47.08 13.94 -0.29
C PHE A 461 -47.75 13.51 1.03
N ALA A 462 -48.87 14.13 1.41
CA ALA A 462 -49.47 13.88 2.73
C ALA A 462 -50.10 12.47 2.83
N THR A 463 -50.80 12.04 1.77
CA THR A 463 -51.54 10.78 1.74
C THR A 463 -50.62 9.57 1.61
N ASP A 464 -49.55 9.68 0.82
CA ASP A 464 -48.55 8.62 0.65
C ASP A 464 -47.69 8.43 1.92
N MET A 465 -47.42 9.51 2.66
CA MET A 465 -46.68 9.45 3.93
C MET A 465 -47.52 8.83 5.06
N GLU A 466 -48.83 9.09 5.09
CA GLU A 466 -49.76 8.48 6.04
C GLU A 466 -49.87 6.97 5.79
N HIS A 467 -49.95 6.53 4.53
CA HIS A 467 -49.97 5.12 4.16
C HIS A 467 -48.67 4.39 4.51
N ALA A 468 -47.50 5.01 4.28
CA ALA A 468 -46.20 4.44 4.65
C ALA A 468 -46.03 4.30 6.18
N LEU A 469 -46.52 5.29 6.95
CA LEU A 469 -46.49 5.25 8.42
C LEU A 469 -47.46 4.22 9.00
N ILE A 470 -48.64 4.05 8.40
CA ILE A 470 -49.61 3.01 8.79
C ILE A 470 -49.06 1.61 8.50
N ALA A 471 -48.41 1.42 7.35
CA ALA A 471 -47.77 0.15 6.98
C ALA A 471 -46.62 -0.21 7.93
N ALA A 472 -45.77 0.75 8.29
CA ALA A 472 -44.69 0.54 9.26
C ALA A 472 -45.21 0.22 10.68
N ASN A 473 -46.32 0.84 11.09
CA ASN A 473 -46.91 0.65 12.42
C ASN A 473 -47.68 -0.68 12.56
N ALA A 474 -48.21 -1.22 11.47
CA ALA A 474 -48.91 -2.50 11.44
C ALA A 474 -47.99 -3.72 11.56
N TYR A 475 -46.68 -3.55 11.31
CA TYR A 475 -45.68 -4.63 11.34
C TYR A 475 -44.84 -4.67 12.64
N VAL A 476 -44.89 -3.59 13.44
CA VAL A 476 -44.19 -3.45 14.74
C VAL A 476 -45.07 -3.91 15.92
N ARG A 477 -46.37 -4.11 15.70
CA ARG A 477 -47.25 -4.88 16.60
C ARG A 477 -47.28 -6.33 16.19
#